data_AF-A0A1L7X197-F1
#
_entry.id   AF-A0A1L7X197-F1
#
_cell.length_a   1.000
_cell.length_b   1.000
_cell.length_c   1.000
_cell.angle_alpha   90.00
_cell.angle_beta   90.00
_cell.angle_gamma   90.00
#
_symmetry.space_group_name_H-M   'P 1'
#
loop_
_entity.id
_entity.type
_entity.pdbx_description
1 polymer ?
#
loop_
_entity_poly.entity_id
_entity_poly.type
_entity_poly.pdbx_seq_one_letter_code
_entity_poly.pdbx_strand_id
1 'polypeptide(L)'
;MQKNTNSVQDLPRELREQIWEHQLDLQPTLLPPALLLSGNHFLQEELNQVFRKVNYVVTIQNQAVFRRMPMDRLMELRHITVMWEGSGNPALAGTMSGAVAPLNLDSAMTKLKNNFESLTMDFQRPNGGLKWRSITQALIVGGQGSVIKITTVHNCPDLQEDFVRKSFNRMFGFAGRQYNIPGSAVIAWVWEGTGQHFLQSARSGRGNELPIGG
;
A
#
# COMPACT_ATOMS: atom_id res chain seq x y z
N MET A 1 9.22 40.36 13.26
CA MET A 1 8.10 40.05 12.35
C MET A 1 8.10 38.55 12.10
N GLN A 2 7.16 37.81 12.69
CA GLN A 2 6.95 36.40 12.32
C GLN A 2 6.33 36.39 10.92
N LYS A 3 7.02 35.77 9.94
CA LYS A 3 6.40 35.49 8.64
C LYS A 3 5.28 34.50 8.90
N ASN A 4 4.04 34.90 8.62
CA ASN A 4 2.94 33.94 8.53
C ASN A 4 3.25 32.99 7.38
N THR A 5 3.68 31.77 7.70
CA THR A 5 3.82 30.65 6.76
C THR A 5 2.42 30.20 6.37
N ASN A 6 1.91 30.76 5.28
CA ASN A 6 0.58 30.47 4.74
C ASN A 6 0.61 29.41 3.65
N SER A 7 1.80 29.01 3.17
CA SER A 7 1.96 27.89 2.25
C SER A 7 3.03 26.93 2.73
N VAL A 8 2.84 25.67 2.39
CA VAL A 8 3.82 24.59 2.42
C VAL A 8 5.14 25.02 1.76
N GLN A 9 5.10 25.81 0.69
CA GLN A 9 6.32 26.26 0.01
C GLN A 9 7.17 27.19 0.87
N ASP A 10 6.56 27.85 1.86
CA ASP A 10 7.22 28.74 2.81
C ASP A 10 7.85 27.97 3.99
N LEU A 11 7.63 26.65 4.08
CA LEU A 11 8.26 25.83 5.10
C LEU A 11 9.77 25.71 4.85
N PRO A 12 10.58 25.61 5.93
CA PRO A 12 11.98 25.20 5.85
C PRO A 12 12.14 23.97 4.96
N ARG A 13 13.23 23.95 4.19
CA ARG A 13 13.48 22.91 3.18
C ARG A 13 13.40 21.51 3.77
N GLU A 14 13.88 21.34 5.00
CA GLU A 14 13.93 20.08 5.74
C GLU A 14 12.53 19.57 6.07
N LEU A 15 11.62 20.47 6.47
CA LEU A 15 10.21 20.13 6.72
C LEU A 15 9.47 19.86 5.42
N ARG A 16 9.85 20.54 4.33
CA ARG A 16 9.32 20.19 3.02
C ARG A 16 9.76 18.79 2.65
N GLU A 17 11.05 18.52 2.63
CA GLU A 17 11.60 17.19 2.31
C GLU A 17 10.92 16.09 3.12
N GLN A 18 10.62 16.30 4.41
CA GLN A 18 9.82 15.35 5.19
C GLN A 18 8.41 15.08 4.67
N ILE A 19 7.69 16.08 4.16
CA ILE A 19 6.36 15.91 3.56
C ILE A 19 6.46 15.22 2.18
N TRP A 20 7.58 15.35 1.45
CA TRP A 20 7.75 14.76 0.11
C TRP A 20 8.51 13.42 0.08
N GLU A 21 9.36 13.11 1.07
CA GLU A 21 10.26 11.94 1.12
C GLU A 21 9.68 10.79 1.96
N HIS A 22 8.58 10.19 1.52
CA HIS A 22 8.05 8.94 2.09
C HIS A 22 7.35 9.03 3.46
N GLN A 23 7.33 10.19 4.12
CA GLN A 23 6.61 10.33 5.42
C GLN A 23 5.11 10.59 5.27
N LEU A 24 4.58 10.67 4.04
CA LEU A 24 3.13 10.72 3.75
C LEU A 24 2.51 9.36 3.45
N ASP A 25 3.24 8.27 3.65
CA ASP A 25 2.68 6.93 3.61
C ASP A 25 1.45 6.85 4.53
N LEU A 26 0.35 6.30 4.00
CA LEU A 26 -0.81 5.91 4.80
C LEU A 26 -0.32 5.07 5.98
N GLN A 27 -0.61 5.53 7.20
CA GLN A 27 -0.38 4.71 8.38
C GLN A 27 -1.24 3.44 8.26
N PRO A 28 -0.93 2.37 9.01
CA PRO A 28 -1.67 1.10 8.94
C PRO A 28 -3.16 1.16 9.38
N THR A 29 -3.76 2.35 9.42
CA THR A 29 -5.17 2.66 9.68
C THR A 29 -5.77 3.59 8.62
N LEU A 30 -5.06 3.80 7.50
CA LEU A 30 -5.38 4.79 6.46
C LEU A 30 -5.41 6.24 6.96
N LEU A 31 -4.87 6.48 8.17
CA LEU A 31 -4.78 7.82 8.70
C LEU A 31 -3.58 8.55 8.09
N PRO A 32 -3.73 9.86 7.82
CA PRO A 32 -2.60 10.68 7.50
C PRO A 32 -1.59 10.66 8.66
N PRO A 33 -0.28 10.70 8.38
CA PRO A 33 0.77 10.75 9.39
C PRO A 33 0.51 11.85 10.42
N ALA A 34 0.92 11.63 11.67
CA ALA A 34 0.70 12.57 12.77
C ALA A 34 1.18 14.00 12.47
N LEU A 35 2.20 14.17 11.61
CA LEU A 35 2.69 15.46 11.12
C LEU A 35 1.57 16.30 10.45
N LEU A 36 0.66 15.64 9.72
CA LEU A 36 -0.51 16.27 9.09
C LEU A 36 -1.60 16.65 10.11
N LEU A 37 -1.66 15.96 11.24
CA LEU A 37 -2.60 16.22 12.33
C LEU A 37 -2.13 17.35 13.25
N SER A 38 -0.82 17.62 13.30
CA SER A 38 -0.21 18.67 14.13
C SER A 38 -0.02 20.03 13.43
N GLY A 39 -0.36 20.14 12.14
CA GLY A 39 -0.17 21.36 11.36
C GLY A 39 -1.11 22.50 11.76
N ASN A 40 -0.66 23.75 11.58
CA ASN A 40 -1.51 24.93 11.69
C ASN A 40 -2.71 24.80 10.73
N HIS A 41 -3.91 25.22 11.14
CA HIS A 41 -5.19 24.99 10.44
C HIS A 41 -5.18 25.45 8.96
N PHE A 42 -4.32 26.43 8.63
CA PHE A 42 -4.10 26.95 7.27
C PHE A 42 -3.26 26.02 6.38
N LEU A 43 -2.26 25.32 6.94
CA LEU A 43 -1.43 24.37 6.20
C LEU A 43 -2.11 23.01 6.05
N GLN A 44 -3.05 22.69 6.93
CA GLN A 44 -3.73 21.40 6.95
C GLN A 44 -4.48 21.11 5.66
N GLU A 45 -5.12 22.11 5.03
CA GLU A 45 -5.84 21.92 3.78
C GLU A 45 -4.89 21.65 2.60
N GLU A 46 -3.82 22.45 2.47
CA GLU A 46 -2.79 22.27 1.44
C GLU A 46 -2.09 20.91 1.59
N LEU A 47 -1.75 20.53 2.82
CA LEU A 47 -1.15 19.24 3.11
C LEU A 47 -2.11 18.07 2.82
N ASN A 48 -3.40 18.20 3.12
CA ASN A 48 -4.41 17.21 2.76
C ASN A 48 -4.57 17.08 1.24
N GLN A 49 -4.45 18.18 0.50
CA GLN A 49 -4.46 18.16 -0.97
C GLN A 49 -3.24 17.41 -1.52
N VAL A 50 -2.03 17.70 -1.01
CA VAL A 50 -0.81 16.98 -1.36
C VAL A 50 -0.94 15.50 -1.02
N PHE A 51 -1.40 15.18 0.19
CA PHE A 51 -1.60 13.81 0.65
C PHE A 51 -2.52 13.01 -0.28
N ARG A 52 -3.67 13.56 -0.66
CA ARG A 52 -4.62 12.93 -1.60
C ARG A 52 -4.05 12.81 -3.02
N LYS A 53 -3.12 13.69 -3.39
CA LYS A 53 -2.48 13.67 -4.71
C LYS A 53 -1.44 12.55 -4.81
N VAL A 54 -0.72 12.25 -3.73
CA VAL A 54 0.36 11.24 -3.75
C VAL A 54 -0.08 9.86 -3.24
N ASN A 55 -1.16 9.77 -2.46
CA ASN A 55 -1.72 8.51 -1.96
C ASN A 55 -2.97 8.09 -2.73
N TYR A 56 -3.09 6.81 -3.05
CA TYR A 56 -4.33 6.24 -3.60
C TYR A 56 -4.65 4.89 -2.96
N VAL A 57 -5.93 4.69 -2.64
CA VAL A 57 -6.45 3.45 -2.07
C VAL A 57 -7.23 2.71 -3.14
N VAL A 58 -6.77 1.52 -3.51
CA VAL A 58 -7.42 0.60 -4.45
C VAL A 58 -8.25 -0.40 -3.67
N THR A 59 -9.54 -0.42 -3.93
CA THR A 59 -10.52 -1.34 -3.34
C THR A 59 -11.22 -2.14 -4.45
N ILE A 60 -12.03 -3.13 -4.07
CA ILE A 60 -12.82 -3.90 -5.04
C ILE A 60 -13.79 -2.99 -5.82
N GLN A 61 -14.34 -1.97 -5.18
CA GLN A 61 -15.34 -1.06 -5.73
C GLN A 61 -14.71 -0.06 -6.72
N ASN A 62 -13.47 0.37 -6.47
CA ASN A 62 -12.83 1.41 -7.28
C ASN A 62 -11.71 0.90 -8.22
N GLN A 63 -11.35 -0.39 -8.18
CA GLN A 63 -10.29 -0.95 -9.04
C GLN A 63 -10.51 -0.68 -10.54
N ALA A 64 -11.76 -0.60 -11.00
CA ALA A 64 -12.08 -0.27 -12.39
C ALA A 64 -11.72 1.18 -12.75
N VAL A 65 -11.88 2.11 -11.80
CA VAL A 65 -11.47 3.52 -11.94
C VAL A 65 -9.94 3.60 -11.97
N PHE A 66 -9.26 2.93 -11.04
CA PHE A 66 -7.80 2.86 -11.00
C PHE A 66 -7.22 2.31 -12.31
N ARG A 67 -7.80 1.23 -12.86
CA ARG A 67 -7.38 0.63 -14.13
C ARG A 67 -7.55 1.55 -15.35
N ARG A 68 -8.46 2.52 -15.28
CA ARG A 68 -8.72 3.49 -16.35
C ARG A 68 -8.07 4.85 -16.08
N MET A 69 -7.30 4.97 -15.00
CA MET A 69 -6.63 6.21 -14.64
C MET A 69 -5.65 6.62 -15.75
N PRO A 70 -5.71 7.87 -16.23
CA PRO A 70 -4.73 8.42 -17.15
C PRO A 70 -3.30 8.30 -16.59
N MET A 71 -2.33 8.06 -17.47
CA MET A 71 -0.94 7.80 -17.08
C MET A 71 -0.30 8.98 -16.33
N ASP A 72 -0.59 10.21 -16.76
CA ASP A 72 -0.18 11.45 -16.08
C ASP A 72 -0.60 11.45 -14.61
N ARG A 73 -1.86 11.09 -14.33
CA ARG A 73 -2.36 10.96 -12.94
C ARG A 73 -1.72 9.80 -12.19
N LEU A 74 -1.53 8.66 -12.84
CA LEU A 74 -0.88 7.50 -12.22
C LEU A 74 0.57 7.79 -11.83
N MET A 75 1.27 8.65 -12.58
CA MET A 75 2.66 9.05 -12.32
C MET A 75 2.79 10.08 -11.19
N GLU A 76 1.70 10.76 -10.81
CA GLU A 76 1.65 11.65 -9.63
C GLU A 76 1.59 10.84 -8.32
N LEU A 77 1.02 9.63 -8.38
CA LEU A 77 0.90 8.74 -7.22
C LEU A 77 2.26 8.18 -6.82
N ARG A 78 2.57 8.26 -5.52
CA ARG A 78 3.78 7.69 -4.90
C ARG A 78 3.47 6.53 -3.96
N HIS A 79 2.28 6.50 -3.41
CA HIS A 79 1.91 5.54 -2.37
C HIS A 79 0.59 4.87 -2.74
N ILE A 80 0.61 3.55 -2.86
CA ILE A 80 -0.58 2.76 -3.18
C ILE A 80 -0.93 1.89 -2.00
N THR A 81 -2.18 1.97 -1.55
CA THR A 81 -2.74 0.96 -0.65
C THR A 81 -3.74 0.10 -1.41
N VAL A 82 -3.56 -1.21 -1.39
CA VAL A 82 -4.52 -2.18 -1.92
C VAL A 82 -5.26 -2.78 -0.74
N MET A 83 -6.57 -2.56 -0.69
CA MET A 83 -7.43 -3.06 0.39
C MET A 83 -8.25 -4.25 -0.05
N TRP A 84 -8.16 -5.33 0.72
CA TRP A 84 -9.10 -6.44 0.63
C TRP A 84 -10.26 -6.15 1.56
N GLU A 85 -11.38 -5.70 0.98
CA GLU A 85 -12.62 -5.52 1.71
C GLU A 85 -13.44 -6.81 1.68
N GLY A 86 -13.50 -7.50 2.81
CA GLY A 86 -14.47 -8.55 3.08
C GLY A 86 -15.86 -7.93 3.21
N SER A 87 -16.88 -8.63 2.72
CA SER A 87 -18.26 -8.26 3.04
C SER A 87 -18.44 -8.37 4.55
N GLY A 88 -18.60 -7.23 5.24
CA GLY A 88 -18.78 -7.17 6.70
C GLY A 88 -20.07 -7.81 7.22
N ASN A 89 -20.72 -8.67 6.43
CA ASN A 89 -21.96 -9.33 6.79
C ASN A 89 -21.85 -10.84 6.47
N PRO A 90 -21.57 -11.70 7.47
CA PRO A 90 -21.51 -13.15 7.27
C PRO A 90 -22.84 -13.76 6.79
N ALA A 91 -23.99 -13.07 7.00
CA ALA A 91 -25.28 -13.50 6.45
C ALA A 91 -25.38 -13.28 4.92
N LEU A 92 -24.61 -12.34 4.37
CA LEU A 92 -24.48 -12.12 2.93
C LEU A 92 -23.37 -12.98 2.31
N ALA A 93 -22.44 -13.51 3.10
CA ALA A 93 -21.41 -14.44 2.62
C ALA A 93 -22.00 -15.76 2.10
N GLY A 94 -23.15 -16.20 2.65
CA GLY A 94 -23.87 -17.39 2.20
C GLY A 94 -24.98 -17.15 1.16
N THR A 95 -25.38 -15.89 0.93
CA THR A 95 -26.50 -15.53 0.03
C THR A 95 -26.07 -14.72 -1.20
N MET A 96 -24.83 -14.26 -1.28
CA MET A 96 -24.27 -13.70 -2.50
C MET A 96 -23.79 -14.82 -3.44
N SER A 97 -24.73 -15.43 -4.15
CA SER A 97 -24.44 -16.24 -5.36
C SER A 97 -23.90 -15.39 -6.53
N GLY A 98 -23.74 -14.07 -6.33
CA GLY A 98 -22.93 -13.20 -7.17
C GLY A 98 -21.53 -13.07 -6.57
N ALA A 99 -20.59 -13.92 -7.03
CA ALA A 99 -19.18 -13.81 -6.68
C ALA A 99 -18.71 -12.35 -6.88
N VAL A 100 -18.50 -11.62 -5.78
CA VAL A 100 -17.82 -10.31 -5.83
C VAL A 100 -16.47 -10.57 -6.47
N ALA A 101 -16.29 -10.07 -7.69
CA ALA A 101 -15.11 -10.38 -8.48
C ALA A 101 -13.86 -10.06 -7.65
N PRO A 102 -12.91 -11.02 -7.53
CA PRO A 102 -11.70 -10.78 -6.76
C PRO A 102 -10.97 -9.57 -7.32
N LEU A 103 -10.24 -8.85 -6.45
CA LEU A 103 -9.40 -7.74 -6.90
C LEU A 103 -8.47 -8.26 -8.00
N ASN A 104 -8.63 -7.70 -9.20
CA ASN A 104 -8.01 -8.19 -10.41
C ASN A 104 -7.46 -7.01 -11.21
N LEU A 105 -6.17 -6.77 -10.99
CA LEU A 105 -5.39 -5.80 -11.74
C LEU A 105 -4.72 -6.44 -12.98
N ASP A 106 -5.02 -7.71 -13.31
CA ASP A 106 -4.25 -8.54 -14.25
C ASP A 106 -4.07 -7.88 -15.64
N SER A 107 -5.09 -7.14 -16.13
CA SER A 107 -4.99 -6.44 -17.41
C SER A 107 -4.21 -5.12 -17.37
N ALA A 108 -3.99 -4.55 -16.18
CA ALA A 108 -3.18 -3.35 -15.98
C ALA A 108 -1.70 -3.70 -15.73
N MET A 109 -1.41 -4.93 -15.29
CA MET A 109 -0.07 -5.41 -14.93
C MET A 109 0.98 -5.27 -16.03
N THR A 110 0.58 -5.39 -17.31
CA THR A 110 1.50 -5.28 -18.46
C THR A 110 1.80 -3.84 -18.87
N LYS A 111 1.08 -2.84 -18.32
CA LYS A 111 1.15 -1.43 -18.76
C LYS A 111 1.46 -0.43 -17.66
N LEU A 112 1.47 -0.85 -16.40
CA LEU A 112 1.82 0.02 -15.29
C LEU A 112 3.29 0.42 -15.42
N LYS A 113 3.56 1.58 -16.01
CA LYS A 113 4.76 2.35 -15.69
C LYS A 113 4.31 3.30 -14.59
N ASN A 114 4.70 3.02 -13.35
CA ASN A 114 4.33 3.84 -12.21
C ASN A 114 5.56 4.37 -11.49
N ASN A 115 5.37 5.35 -10.62
CA ASN A 115 6.42 5.93 -9.77
C ASN A 115 6.17 5.60 -8.29
N PHE A 116 5.56 4.45 -8.00
CA PHE A 116 5.23 4.12 -6.62
C PHE A 116 6.51 3.90 -5.82
N GLU A 117 6.65 4.60 -4.72
CA GLU A 117 7.74 4.49 -3.75
C GLU A 117 7.36 3.53 -2.63
N SER A 118 6.06 3.47 -2.27
CA SER A 118 5.56 2.56 -1.25
C SER A 118 4.29 1.83 -1.70
N LEU A 119 4.18 0.58 -1.23
CA LEU A 119 3.00 -0.27 -1.40
C LEU A 119 2.50 -0.75 -0.04
N THR A 120 1.22 -0.60 0.21
CA THR A 120 0.55 -1.15 1.40
C THR A 120 -0.48 -2.18 0.96
N MET A 121 -0.43 -3.37 1.55
CA MET A 121 -1.38 -4.46 1.32
C MET A 121 -2.20 -4.62 2.59
N ASP A 122 -3.45 -4.18 2.58
CA ASP A 122 -4.33 -4.20 3.73
C ASP A 122 -5.21 -5.46 3.74
N PHE A 123 -4.85 -6.39 4.62
CA PHE A 123 -5.52 -7.66 4.87
C PHE A 123 -6.36 -7.63 6.15
N GLN A 124 -6.82 -6.47 6.61
CA GLN A 124 -7.65 -6.40 7.82
C GLN A 124 -9.01 -7.10 7.67
N ARG A 125 -9.48 -7.32 6.43
CA ARG A 125 -10.77 -7.98 6.12
C ARG A 125 -10.64 -8.90 4.89
N PRO A 126 -9.85 -9.98 4.92
CA PRO A 126 -9.57 -10.74 3.71
C PRO A 126 -10.83 -11.47 3.20
N ASN A 127 -11.18 -11.25 1.92
CA ASN A 127 -12.18 -12.06 1.21
C ASN A 127 -11.45 -13.21 0.49
N GLY A 128 -11.97 -14.44 0.55
CA GLY A 128 -11.27 -15.72 0.34
C GLY A 128 -10.60 -16.02 -1.02
N GLY A 129 -10.30 -15.01 -1.85
CA GLY A 129 -9.47 -15.11 -3.05
C GLY A 129 -8.25 -14.18 -2.98
N LEU A 130 -7.10 -14.70 -2.59
CA LEU A 130 -5.88 -13.94 -2.32
C LEU A 130 -4.93 -13.93 -3.54
N LYS A 131 -5.25 -13.12 -4.57
CA LYS A 131 -4.31 -12.79 -5.68
C LYS A 131 -3.23 -11.76 -5.31
N TRP A 132 -3.05 -11.47 -4.01
CA TRP A 132 -2.17 -10.40 -3.53
C TRP A 132 -0.74 -10.54 -4.03
N ARG A 133 -0.24 -11.78 -4.19
CA ARG A 133 1.13 -12.02 -4.64
C ARG A 133 1.35 -11.49 -6.05
N SER A 134 0.49 -11.87 -6.98
CA SER A 134 0.56 -11.43 -8.38
C SER A 134 0.38 -9.91 -8.50
N ILE A 135 -0.54 -9.34 -7.73
CA ILE A 135 -0.77 -7.89 -7.66
C ILE A 135 0.48 -7.17 -7.16
N THR A 136 1.06 -7.62 -6.05
CA THR A 136 2.26 -7.03 -5.46
C THR A 136 3.42 -7.07 -6.43
N GLN A 137 3.68 -8.23 -7.04
CA GLN A 137 4.74 -8.39 -8.04
C GLN A 137 4.54 -7.45 -9.22
N ALA A 138 3.32 -7.34 -9.75
CA ALA A 138 3.04 -6.46 -10.87
C ALA A 138 3.25 -4.98 -10.54
N LEU A 139 2.83 -4.53 -9.35
CA LEU A 139 3.05 -3.16 -8.90
C LEU A 139 4.54 -2.84 -8.78
N ILE A 140 5.33 -3.76 -8.19
CA ILE A 140 6.79 -3.64 -8.09
C ILE A 140 7.45 -3.61 -9.47
N VAL A 141 7.09 -4.55 -10.36
CA VAL A 141 7.65 -4.62 -11.72
C VAL A 141 7.31 -3.36 -12.50
N GLY A 142 6.09 -2.86 -12.35
CA GLY A 142 5.64 -1.64 -12.99
C GLY A 142 6.30 -0.37 -12.47
N GLY A 143 6.74 -0.36 -11.21
CA GLY A 143 7.54 0.73 -10.64
C GLY A 143 8.98 0.77 -11.14
N GLN A 144 9.44 -0.28 -11.84
CA GLN A 144 10.77 -0.35 -12.46
C GLN A 144 11.92 0.01 -11.50
N GLY A 145 11.76 -0.31 -10.21
CA GLY A 145 12.74 -0.04 -9.17
C GLY A 145 12.50 1.24 -8.35
N SER A 146 11.34 1.88 -8.49
CA SER A 146 10.93 3.00 -7.64
C SER A 146 10.46 2.57 -6.24
N VAL A 147 9.87 1.37 -6.11
CA VAL A 147 9.30 0.88 -4.84
C VAL A 147 10.43 0.59 -3.87
N ILE A 148 10.50 1.29 -2.75
CA ILE A 148 11.53 1.14 -1.70
C ILE A 148 10.94 0.65 -0.36
N LYS A 149 9.61 0.59 -0.26
CA LYS A 149 8.92 0.16 0.96
C LYS A 149 7.66 -0.63 0.64
N ILE A 150 7.47 -1.72 1.36
CA ILE A 150 6.27 -2.55 1.27
C ILE A 150 5.76 -2.80 2.67
N THR A 151 4.47 -2.58 2.89
CA THR A 151 3.79 -2.77 4.17
C THR A 151 2.66 -3.78 3.98
N THR A 152 2.48 -4.69 4.92
CA THR A 152 1.25 -5.50 5.01
C THR A 152 0.58 -5.22 6.35
N VAL A 153 -0.73 -5.05 6.34
CA VAL A 153 -1.53 -4.72 7.52
C VAL A 153 -2.52 -5.84 7.80
N HIS A 154 -2.60 -6.30 9.04
CA HIS A 154 -3.42 -7.43 9.47
C HIS A 154 -4.19 -7.08 10.74
N ASN A 155 -5.44 -7.51 10.86
CA ASN A 155 -6.27 -7.31 12.06
C ASN A 155 -6.52 -8.62 12.84
N CYS A 156 -5.72 -9.67 12.59
CA CYS A 156 -5.87 -10.95 13.29
C CYS A 156 -4.52 -11.69 13.35
N PRO A 157 -4.16 -12.34 14.48
CA PRO A 157 -2.92 -13.12 14.62
C PRO A 157 -3.00 -14.55 14.01
N ASP A 158 -3.89 -14.78 13.05
CA ASP A 158 -4.17 -16.12 12.52
C ASP A 158 -3.15 -16.57 11.45
N LEU A 159 -3.21 -17.87 11.09
CA LEU A 159 -2.42 -18.56 10.06
C LEU A 159 -2.23 -17.80 8.74
N GLN A 160 -3.13 -16.88 8.38
CA GLN A 160 -3.01 -16.05 7.17
C GLN A 160 -1.92 -14.98 7.27
N GLU A 161 -1.79 -14.29 8.41
CA GLU A 161 -0.71 -13.31 8.62
C GLU A 161 0.64 -14.00 8.49
N ASP A 162 0.76 -15.14 9.16
CA ASP A 162 1.95 -15.96 9.21
C ASP A 162 2.38 -16.48 7.83
N PHE A 163 1.40 -16.91 7.02
CA PHE A 163 1.59 -17.32 5.63
C PHE A 163 2.02 -16.15 4.73
N VAL A 164 1.33 -15.00 4.82
CA VAL A 164 1.63 -13.80 4.03
C VAL A 164 3.04 -13.30 4.36
N ARG A 165 3.37 -13.19 5.64
CA ARG A 165 4.69 -12.81 6.14
C ARG A 165 5.79 -13.73 5.62
N LYS A 166 5.64 -15.05 5.78
CA LYS A 166 6.63 -16.03 5.29
C LYS A 166 6.81 -15.93 3.78
N SER A 167 5.71 -15.68 3.05
CA SER A 167 5.74 -15.51 1.60
C SER A 167 6.49 -14.26 1.17
N PHE A 168 6.29 -13.12 1.85
CA PHE A 168 7.04 -11.88 1.60
C PHE A 168 8.52 -12.02 1.99
N ASN A 169 8.83 -12.61 3.15
CA ASN A 169 10.21 -12.88 3.54
C ASN A 169 10.95 -13.74 2.52
N ARG A 170 10.28 -14.75 1.96
CA ARG A 170 10.85 -15.56 0.88
C ARG A 170 11.00 -14.77 -0.42
N MET A 171 9.99 -13.98 -0.78
CA MET A 171 10.02 -13.16 -1.99
C MET A 171 11.20 -12.21 -1.98
N PHE A 172 11.45 -11.53 -0.86
CA PHE A 172 12.50 -10.53 -0.75
C PHE A 172 13.81 -11.07 -0.16
N GLY A 173 13.84 -12.28 0.38
CA GLY A 173 15.07 -12.86 0.96
C GLY A 173 15.52 -12.20 2.27
N PHE A 174 14.68 -11.41 2.93
CA PHE A 174 14.94 -10.84 4.25
C PHE A 174 13.67 -10.69 5.09
N ALA A 175 13.83 -10.64 6.41
CA ALA A 175 12.72 -10.54 7.35
C ALA A 175 12.16 -9.11 7.41
N GLY A 176 10.83 -8.99 7.35
CA GLY A 176 10.15 -7.72 7.63
C GLY A 176 10.22 -7.35 9.11
N ARG A 177 10.12 -6.05 9.40
CA ARG A 177 10.01 -5.53 10.77
C ARG A 177 8.54 -5.49 11.19
N GLN A 178 8.25 -5.98 12.39
CA GLN A 178 6.89 -5.94 12.96
C GLN A 178 6.66 -4.60 13.69
N TYR A 179 5.47 -4.03 13.50
CA TYR A 179 4.97 -2.89 14.23
C TYR A 179 3.58 -3.22 14.80
N ASN A 180 3.44 -3.10 16.11
CA ASN A 180 2.15 -3.21 16.78
C ASN A 180 1.58 -1.80 16.94
N ILE A 181 0.34 -1.58 16.51
CA ILE A 181 -0.31 -0.27 16.67
C ILE A 181 -0.84 -0.17 18.10
N PRO A 182 -0.38 0.80 18.91
CA PRO A 182 -0.87 0.96 20.28
C PRO A 182 -2.40 1.13 20.32
N GLY A 183 -3.06 0.38 21.21
CA GLY A 183 -4.52 0.44 21.37
C GLY A 183 -5.33 -0.22 20.25
N SER A 184 -4.68 -0.99 19.36
CA SER A 184 -5.34 -1.71 18.27
C SER A 184 -4.90 -3.17 18.23
N ALA A 185 -5.76 -4.04 17.68
CA ALA A 185 -5.41 -5.44 17.35
C ALA A 185 -4.62 -5.55 16.03
N VAL A 186 -4.33 -4.42 15.39
CA VAL A 186 -3.68 -4.37 14.08
C VAL A 186 -2.15 -4.54 14.20
N ILE A 187 -1.63 -5.44 13.38
CA ILE A 187 -0.21 -5.71 13.21
C ILE A 187 0.20 -5.30 11.80
N ALA A 188 1.32 -4.57 11.70
CA ALA A 188 1.93 -4.23 10.42
C ALA A 188 3.30 -4.89 10.29
N TRP A 189 3.58 -5.42 9.09
CA TRP A 189 4.91 -5.86 8.70
C TRP A 189 5.45 -4.94 7.62
N VAL A 190 6.69 -4.49 7.77
CA VAL A 190 7.32 -3.52 6.88
C VAL A 190 8.64 -4.08 6.34
N TRP A 191 8.81 -4.02 5.03
CA TRP A 191 10.05 -4.32 4.33
C TRP A 191 10.56 -3.04 3.67
N GLU A 192 11.78 -2.64 4.00
CA GLU A 192 12.47 -1.48 3.42
C GLU A 192 13.76 -1.95 2.76
N GLY A 193 14.05 -1.45 1.57
CA GLY A 193 15.22 -1.85 0.80
C GLY A 193 15.40 -1.00 -0.45
N THR A 194 16.38 -1.36 -1.28
CA THR A 194 16.55 -0.68 -2.57
C THR A 194 15.47 -1.15 -3.54
N GLY A 195 14.94 -0.24 -4.37
CA GLY A 195 13.91 -0.65 -5.31
C GLY A 195 14.40 -1.58 -6.41
N GLN A 196 15.69 -1.55 -6.76
CA GLN A 196 16.30 -2.57 -7.62
C GLN A 196 16.26 -3.96 -7.00
N HIS A 197 16.49 -4.07 -5.70
CA HIS A 197 16.40 -5.33 -4.98
C HIS A 197 14.96 -5.89 -5.00
N PHE A 198 13.96 -5.04 -4.74
CA PHE A 198 12.55 -5.47 -4.86
C PHE A 198 12.17 -5.86 -6.28
N LEU A 199 12.62 -5.09 -7.29
CA LEU A 199 12.39 -5.40 -8.70
C LEU A 199 12.98 -6.75 -9.10
N GLN A 200 14.24 -7.01 -8.74
CA GLN A 200 14.91 -8.27 -9.05
C GLN A 200 14.22 -9.44 -8.33
N SER A 201 13.85 -9.25 -7.07
CA SER A 201 13.09 -10.22 -6.27
C SER A 201 11.75 -10.56 -6.92
N ALA A 202 10.99 -9.56 -7.34
CA ALA A 202 9.69 -9.74 -7.99
C ALA A 202 9.82 -10.47 -9.34
N ARG A 203 10.83 -10.14 -10.16
CA ARG A 203 11.09 -10.76 -11.47
C ARG A 203 11.62 -12.18 -11.39
N SER A 204 12.52 -12.44 -10.44
CA SER A 204 13.18 -13.74 -10.31
C SER A 204 12.24 -14.86 -9.88
N GLY A 205 11.04 -14.52 -9.38
CA GLY A 205 10.04 -15.50 -9.02
C GLY A 205 10.52 -16.51 -7.96
N ARG A 206 11.58 -16.21 -7.20
CA ARG A 206 12.22 -17.11 -6.21
C ARG A 206 11.29 -17.64 -5.09
N GLY A 207 10.00 -17.28 -5.12
CA GLY A 207 8.95 -17.93 -4.34
C GLY A 207 8.19 -19.05 -5.07
N ASN A 208 8.63 -19.49 -6.26
CA ASN A 208 8.10 -20.69 -6.91
C ASN A 208 8.70 -21.92 -6.21
N GLU A 209 7.90 -22.47 -5.29
CA GLU A 209 7.98 -23.77 -4.60
C GLU A 209 7.73 -23.55 -3.10
N LEU A 210 6.46 -23.36 -2.75
CA LEU A 210 5.97 -24.17 -1.64
C LEU A 210 5.74 -25.54 -2.26
N PRO A 211 6.32 -26.64 -1.73
CA PRO A 211 5.80 -27.94 -2.06
C PRO A 211 4.31 -27.88 -1.68
N ILE A 212 3.45 -28.05 -2.68
CA ILE A 212 2.12 -28.57 -2.43
C ILE A 212 2.38 -30.03 -2.08
N GLY A 213 2.55 -30.32 -0.80
CA GLY A 213 2.74 -31.67 -0.28
C GLY A 213 2.64 -31.60 1.23
N GLY A 214 1.81 -32.39 1.89
CA GLY A 214 0.86 -33.42 1.47
C GLY A 214 0.06 -33.83 2.70
#